data_AF-A0A6J6LCS2-F1
#
_entry.id   AF-A0A6J6LCS2-F1
#
_cell.length_a   1.000
_cell.length_b   1.000
_cell.length_c   1.000
_cell.angle_alpha   90.00
_cell.angle_beta   90.00
_cell.angle_gamma   90.00
#
_symmetry.space_group_name_H-M   'P 1'
#
loop_
_entity.id
_entity.type
_entity.pdbx_description
1 polymer ?
#
loop_
_entity_poly.entity_id
_entity_poly.type
_entity_poly.pdbx_seq_one_letter_code
_entity_poly.pdbx_strand_id
1 'polypeptide(L)'
;MPVGYARDGDRVLFHGSTASRLFKNLAAGQACCFTVTLLDGMVLARSAFESSMHYRCVIALGSCDVLEGEEKEAALIRITDHLLPGRTNEARNAAPKESKATLMLALNLDEVSCKVSEGDPDDVPSDLTDPIYSNIWAGYVPMKEVFGEPVADPMTTEKNIPTPDYIKKWKR
;
A
#
# COMPACT_ATOMS: atom_id res chain seq x y z
N MET A 1 7.96 -8.61 3.60
CA MET A 1 8.52 -8.14 2.30
C MET A 1 7.54 -7.14 1.73
N PRO A 2 7.93 -5.88 1.43
CA PRO A 2 7.04 -4.94 0.75
C PRO A 2 6.87 -5.35 -0.72
N VAL A 3 5.65 -5.23 -1.24
CA VAL A 3 5.31 -5.48 -2.64
C VAL A 3 4.28 -4.46 -3.11
N GLY A 4 4.37 -4.05 -4.38
CA GLY A 4 3.26 -3.35 -5.04
C GLY A 4 2.10 -4.32 -5.21
N TYR A 5 0.87 -3.83 -5.04
CA TYR A 5 -0.33 -4.64 -5.13
C TYR A 5 -1.47 -3.87 -5.79
N ALA A 6 -2.53 -4.57 -6.18
CA ALA A 6 -3.79 -3.98 -6.59
C ALA A 6 -4.97 -4.84 -6.14
N ARG A 7 -6.08 -4.21 -5.78
CA ARG A 7 -7.33 -4.94 -5.55
C ARG A 7 -8.04 -5.23 -6.88
N ASP A 8 -8.50 -6.47 -7.04
CA ASP A 8 -9.28 -6.93 -8.18
C ASP A 8 -10.50 -7.71 -7.67
N GLY A 9 -11.63 -7.02 -7.51
CA GLY A 9 -12.82 -7.60 -6.88
C GLY A 9 -12.52 -8.09 -5.45
N ASP A 10 -12.64 -9.41 -5.26
CA ASP A 10 -12.47 -10.10 -3.99
C ASP A 10 -11.10 -10.80 -3.85
N ARG A 11 -10.12 -10.36 -4.63
CA ARG A 11 -8.72 -10.78 -4.51
C ARG A 11 -7.75 -9.60 -4.54
N VAL A 12 -6.56 -9.83 -4.01
CA VAL A 12 -5.42 -8.92 -4.15
C VAL A 12 -4.37 -9.51 -5.08
N LEU A 13 -3.90 -8.67 -6.01
CA LEU A 13 -2.94 -9.00 -7.04
C LEU A 13 -1.57 -8.46 -6.66
N PHE A 14 -0.52 -9.26 -6.81
CA PHE A 14 0.87 -8.80 -6.68
C PHE A 14 1.81 -9.65 -7.53
N HIS A 15 2.95 -9.09 -7.92
CA HIS A 15 3.89 -9.76 -8.82
C HIS A 15 5.33 -9.70 -8.31
N GLY A 16 6.16 -10.58 -8.84
CA GLY A 16 7.58 -10.62 -8.52
C GLY A 16 8.37 -11.47 -9.50
N SER A 17 9.69 -11.50 -9.36
CA SER A 17 10.55 -12.29 -10.24
C SER A 17 10.27 -13.79 -10.11
N THR A 18 10.24 -14.52 -11.23
CA THR A 18 10.27 -15.99 -11.26
C THR A 18 11.50 -16.60 -10.58
N ALA A 19 12.57 -15.82 -10.39
CA ALA A 19 13.77 -16.25 -9.67
C ALA A 19 13.65 -16.08 -8.15
N SER A 20 12.68 -15.31 -7.64
CA SER A 20 12.56 -15.02 -6.21
C SER A 20 12.11 -16.24 -5.42
N ARG A 21 12.89 -16.63 -4.40
CA ARG A 21 12.55 -17.74 -3.50
C ARG A 21 11.19 -17.52 -2.82
N LEU A 22 10.90 -16.28 -2.38
CA LEU A 22 9.62 -15.96 -1.76
C LEU A 22 8.47 -16.23 -2.73
N PHE A 23 8.53 -15.70 -3.95
CA PHE A 23 7.45 -15.87 -4.93
C PHE A 23 7.31 -17.31 -5.40
N LYS A 24 8.41 -18.08 -5.51
CA LYS A 24 8.35 -19.52 -5.78
C LYS A 24 7.60 -20.28 -4.69
N ASN A 25 7.87 -19.96 -3.41
CA ASN A 25 7.17 -20.60 -2.29
C ASN A 25 5.68 -20.24 -2.26
N LEU A 26 5.35 -18.97 -2.50
CA LEU A 26 3.95 -18.52 -2.59
C LEU A 26 3.22 -19.20 -3.76
N ALA A 27 3.86 -19.26 -4.94
CA ALA A 27 3.34 -19.98 -6.11
C ALA A 27 3.18 -21.49 -5.88
N ALA A 28 3.97 -22.07 -4.96
CA ALA A 28 3.84 -23.47 -4.54
C ALA A 28 2.75 -23.70 -3.47
N GLY A 29 1.95 -22.67 -3.16
CA GLY A 29 0.82 -22.77 -2.22
C GLY A 29 1.18 -22.57 -0.75
N GLN A 30 2.38 -22.08 -0.43
CA GLN A 30 2.72 -21.76 0.95
C GLN A 30 1.78 -20.67 1.48
N ALA A 31 1.17 -20.90 2.65
CA ALA A 31 0.32 -19.93 3.30
C ALA A 31 1.08 -18.61 3.56
N CYS A 32 0.36 -17.51 3.41
CA CYS A 32 0.88 -16.17 3.54
C CYS A 32 -0.08 -15.26 4.32
N CYS A 33 0.48 -14.17 4.82
CA CYS A 33 -0.22 -13.09 5.45
C CYS A 33 0.08 -11.82 4.65
N PHE A 34 -0.97 -11.20 4.11
CA PHE A 34 -0.90 -9.95 3.37
C PHE A 34 -1.44 -8.83 4.25
N THR A 35 -0.57 -7.88 4.60
CA THR A 35 -0.93 -6.75 5.48
C THR A 35 -0.79 -5.43 4.74
N VAL A 36 -1.82 -4.60 4.85
CA VAL A 36 -1.77 -3.18 4.44
C VAL A 36 -2.06 -2.35 5.69
N THR A 37 -1.18 -1.39 5.97
CA THR A 37 -1.33 -0.45 7.07
C THR A 37 -1.18 0.96 6.56
N LEU A 38 -2.14 1.82 6.88
CA LEU A 38 -2.09 3.26 6.68
C LEU A 38 -1.97 3.91 8.06
N LEU A 39 -1.03 4.85 8.18
CA LEU A 39 -0.80 5.60 9.41
C LEU A 39 -1.38 7.01 9.23
N ASP A 40 -2.35 7.35 10.07
CA ASP A 40 -3.21 8.52 9.89
C ASP A 40 -2.93 9.63 10.92
N GLY A 41 -2.21 9.33 12.01
CA GLY A 41 -1.88 10.33 13.02
C GLY A 41 -1.17 9.79 14.26
N MET A 42 -0.57 10.68 15.03
CA MET A 42 0.02 10.39 16.34
C MET A 42 -0.92 10.89 17.44
N VAL A 43 -1.31 10.05 18.38
CA VAL A 43 -2.19 10.41 19.51
C VAL A 43 -1.31 10.72 20.71
N LEU A 44 -1.45 11.93 21.25
CA LEU A 44 -0.73 12.41 22.42
C LEU A 44 -1.74 12.59 23.54
N ALA A 45 -1.78 11.63 24.46
CA ALA A 45 -2.58 11.70 25.67
C ALA A 45 -1.83 12.46 26.78
N ARG A 46 -2.50 12.76 27.90
CA ARG A 46 -1.85 13.36 29.08
C ARG A 46 -0.90 12.37 29.75
N SER A 47 -1.18 11.08 29.64
CA SER A 47 -0.27 10.01 30.03
C SER A 47 0.46 9.43 28.81
N ALA A 48 1.71 9.02 29.02
CA ALA A 48 2.45 8.28 27.98
C ALA A 48 1.82 6.91 27.68
N PHE A 49 1.07 6.35 28.63
CA PHE A 49 0.42 5.04 28.50
C PHE A 49 -0.77 5.07 27.53
N GLU A 50 -1.59 6.13 27.59
CA GLU A 50 -2.74 6.33 26.70
C GLU A 50 -2.37 6.98 25.36
N SER A 51 -1.10 7.35 25.17
CA SER A 51 -0.58 7.85 23.89
C SER A 51 -0.45 6.71 22.87
N SER A 52 -0.77 6.99 21.60
CA SER A 52 -0.91 5.95 20.57
C SER A 52 -0.81 6.54 19.16
N MET A 53 -1.49 5.92 18.19
CA MET A 53 -1.57 6.35 16.79
C MET A 53 -2.95 6.06 16.19
N HIS A 54 -3.33 6.92 15.24
CA HIS A 54 -4.42 6.63 14.32
C HIS A 54 -3.92 5.81 13.15
N TYR A 55 -4.66 4.77 12.78
CA TYR A 55 -4.30 3.89 11.67
C TYR A 55 -5.52 3.16 11.12
N ARG A 56 -5.37 2.68 9.88
CA ARG A 56 -6.25 1.69 9.25
C ARG A 56 -5.39 0.52 8.80
N CYS A 57 -5.74 -0.68 9.24
CA CYS A 57 -5.00 -1.89 8.94
C CYS A 57 -5.95 -2.99 8.46
N VAL A 58 -5.50 -3.73 7.45
CA VAL A 58 -6.13 -4.97 7.00
C VAL A 58 -5.09 -6.07 6.92
N ILE A 59 -5.47 -7.26 7.38
CA ILE A 59 -4.69 -8.49 7.28
C ILE A 59 -5.55 -9.52 6.54
N ALA A 60 -5.04 -10.05 5.43
CA ALA A 60 -5.62 -11.16 4.69
C ALA A 60 -4.73 -12.40 4.83
N LEU A 61 -5.32 -13.56 5.11
CA LEU A 61 -4.63 -14.83 5.27
C LEU A 61 -5.06 -15.80 4.16
N GLY A 62 -4.13 -16.63 3.70
CA GLY A 62 -4.45 -17.68 2.71
C GLY A 62 -3.26 -18.12 1.88
N SER A 63 -3.53 -18.89 0.84
CA SER A 63 -2.55 -19.29 -0.19
C SER A 63 -2.82 -18.56 -1.50
N CYS A 64 -1.78 -18.37 -2.31
CA CYS A 64 -1.91 -17.65 -3.57
C CYS A 64 -2.24 -18.59 -4.73
N ASP A 65 -3.07 -18.11 -5.65
CA ASP A 65 -3.24 -18.66 -6.99
C ASP A 65 -2.20 -18.05 -7.94
N VAL A 66 -1.66 -18.87 -8.85
CA VAL A 66 -0.75 -18.42 -9.91
C VAL A 66 -1.57 -18.05 -11.14
N LEU A 67 -1.42 -16.81 -11.62
CA LEU A 67 -2.09 -16.36 -12.83
C LEU A 67 -1.23 -16.62 -14.06
N GLU A 68 -1.85 -17.11 -15.13
CA GLU A 68 -1.20 -17.43 -16.40
C GLU A 68 -1.96 -16.85 -17.61
N GLY A 69 -1.37 -16.95 -18.80
CA GLY A 69 -2.00 -16.56 -20.06
C GLY A 69 -2.55 -15.13 -20.06
N GLU A 70 -3.76 -14.96 -20.60
CA GLU A 70 -4.43 -13.66 -20.71
C GLU A 70 -4.75 -13.03 -19.35
N GLU A 71 -5.07 -13.84 -18.35
CA GLU A 71 -5.38 -13.36 -17.00
C GLU A 71 -4.16 -12.70 -16.36
N LYS A 72 -2.98 -13.30 -16.54
CA LYS A 72 -1.71 -12.70 -16.10
C LYS A 72 -1.46 -11.35 -16.75
N GLU A 73 -1.64 -11.24 -18.06
CA GLU A 73 -1.42 -9.97 -18.78
C GLU A 73 -2.40 -8.89 -18.31
N ALA A 74 -3.67 -9.24 -18.13
CA ALA A 74 -4.68 -8.34 -17.59
C ALA A 74 -4.33 -7.89 -16.16
N ALA A 75 -3.84 -8.79 -15.32
CA ALA A 75 -3.42 -8.49 -13.95
C ALA A 75 -2.18 -7.57 -13.91
N LEU A 76 -1.21 -7.74 -14.82
CA LEU A 76 -0.05 -6.87 -14.96
C LEU A 76 -0.44 -5.45 -15.39
N ILE A 77 -1.42 -5.32 -16.29
CA ILE A 77 -1.99 -4.02 -16.66
C ILE A 77 -2.69 -3.41 -15.45
N ARG A 78 -3.54 -4.18 -14.76
CA ARG A 78 -4.32 -3.71 -13.60
C ARG A 78 -3.43 -3.22 -12.46
N ILE A 79 -2.35 -3.93 -12.14
CA ILE A 79 -1.42 -3.50 -11.09
C ILE A 79 -0.67 -2.23 -11.49
N THR A 80 -0.31 -2.11 -12.77
CA THR A 80 0.37 -0.92 -13.29
C THR A 80 -0.53 0.30 -13.20
N ASP A 81 -1.79 0.20 -13.62
CA ASP A 81 -2.73 1.32 -13.56
C ASP A 81 -3.27 1.61 -12.16
N HIS A 82 -3.32 0.61 -11.28
CA HIS A 82 -3.63 0.85 -9.87
C HIS A 82 -2.55 1.71 -9.20
N LEU A 83 -1.28 1.39 -9.48
CA LEU A 83 -0.14 2.13 -8.94
C LEU A 83 0.09 3.45 -9.67
N LEU A 84 -0.13 3.50 -10.98
CA LEU A 84 0.17 4.64 -11.85
C LEU A 84 -0.98 4.84 -12.85
N PRO A 85 -2.10 5.46 -12.43
CA PRO A 85 -3.29 5.58 -13.27
C PRO A 85 -3.01 6.19 -14.64
N GLY A 86 -3.27 5.41 -15.71
CA GLY A 86 -3.11 5.84 -17.09
C GLY A 86 -1.73 5.57 -17.69
N ARG A 87 -0.79 4.99 -16.93
CA ARG A 87 0.57 4.70 -17.39
C ARG A 87 0.59 3.73 -18.56
N THR A 88 -0.31 2.76 -18.58
CA THR A 88 -0.38 1.72 -19.61
C THR A 88 -0.75 2.26 -20.99
N ASN A 89 -1.36 3.46 -21.06
CA ASN A 89 -1.67 4.13 -22.33
C ASN A 89 -0.46 4.81 -22.99
N GLU A 90 0.57 5.12 -22.21
CA GLU A 90 1.77 5.83 -22.69
C GLU A 90 3.00 4.92 -22.76
N ALA A 91 3.18 4.05 -21.78
CA ALA A 91 4.31 3.15 -21.72
C ALA A 91 4.19 2.01 -22.77
N ARG A 92 5.33 1.55 -23.29
CA ARG A 92 5.37 0.34 -24.12
C ARG A 92 4.82 -0.84 -23.32
N ASN A 93 3.96 -1.65 -23.96
CA ASN A 93 3.52 -2.93 -23.42
C ASN A 93 4.70 -3.86 -23.09
N ALA A 94 4.49 -4.73 -22.10
CA ALA A 94 5.47 -5.74 -21.74
C ALA A 94 5.83 -6.64 -22.95
N ALA A 95 7.13 -6.89 -23.15
CA ALA A 95 7.61 -7.88 -24.09
C ALA A 95 7.35 -9.29 -23.55
N PRO A 96 7.21 -10.30 -24.43
CA PRO A 96 6.99 -11.68 -24.00
C PRO A 96 8.03 -12.22 -23.01
N LYS A 97 9.29 -11.78 -23.12
CA LYS A 97 10.37 -12.16 -22.19
C LYS A 97 10.19 -11.54 -20.80
N GLU A 98 9.68 -10.33 -20.72
CA GLU A 98 9.42 -9.61 -19.45
C GLU A 98 8.26 -10.29 -18.71
N SER A 99 7.17 -10.62 -19.40
CA SER A 99 6.08 -11.41 -18.82
C SER A 99 6.57 -12.78 -18.34
N LYS A 100 7.33 -13.52 -19.16
CA LYS A 100 7.91 -14.83 -18.77
C LYS A 100 8.83 -14.76 -17.54
N ALA A 101 9.48 -13.61 -17.28
CA ALA A 101 10.33 -13.42 -16.11
C ALA A 101 9.56 -13.03 -14.83
N THR A 102 8.23 -12.86 -14.93
CA THR A 102 7.37 -12.35 -13.87
C THR A 102 6.38 -13.41 -13.40
N LEU A 103 6.32 -13.70 -12.11
CA LEU A 103 5.23 -14.42 -11.46
C LEU A 103 4.14 -13.41 -11.09
N MET A 104 2.89 -13.76 -11.41
CA MET A 104 1.71 -12.98 -11.05
C MET A 104 0.87 -13.83 -10.13
N LEU A 105 0.59 -13.31 -8.93
CA LEU A 105 -0.10 -14.03 -7.87
C LEU A 105 -1.39 -13.29 -7.49
N ALA A 106 -2.42 -14.07 -7.17
CA ALA A 106 -3.66 -13.61 -6.58
C ALA A 106 -3.86 -14.24 -5.21
N LEU A 107 -4.23 -13.45 -4.21
CA LEU A 107 -4.68 -13.94 -2.91
C LEU A 107 -6.16 -13.56 -2.74
N ASN A 108 -7.01 -14.57 -2.53
CA ASN A 108 -8.44 -14.34 -2.26
C ASN A 108 -8.63 -13.68 -0.89
N LEU A 109 -9.63 -12.80 -0.81
CA LEU A 109 -9.96 -12.02 0.39
C LEU A 109 -11.07 -12.71 1.21
N ASP A 110 -11.04 -14.04 1.29
CA ASP A 110 -12.02 -14.85 2.03
C ASP A 110 -11.79 -14.80 3.55
N GLU A 111 -10.53 -14.73 3.98
CA GLU A 111 -10.13 -14.64 5.38
C GLU A 111 -9.43 -13.30 5.67
N VAL A 112 -10.19 -12.33 6.17
CA VAL A 112 -9.73 -10.95 6.38
C VAL A 112 -10.10 -10.45 7.77
N SER A 113 -9.15 -9.75 8.41
CA SER A 113 -9.39 -8.94 9.61
C SER A 113 -8.99 -7.49 9.37
N CYS A 114 -9.78 -6.57 9.90
CA CYS A 114 -9.54 -5.14 9.80
C CYS A 114 -9.48 -4.51 11.20
N LYS A 115 -8.63 -3.50 11.36
CA LYS A 115 -8.58 -2.68 12.58
C LYS A 115 -8.43 -1.21 12.21
N VAL A 116 -9.26 -0.37 12.81
CA VAL A 116 -9.23 1.09 12.65
C VAL A 116 -9.08 1.73 14.02
N SER A 117 -8.20 2.72 14.11
CA SER A 117 -7.99 3.58 15.27
C SER A 117 -8.05 5.03 14.79
N GLU A 118 -9.04 5.78 15.23
CA GLU A 118 -9.26 7.18 14.82
C GLU A 118 -9.85 8.05 15.95
N GLY A 119 -9.83 7.55 17.19
CA GLY A 119 -10.42 8.23 18.35
C GLY A 119 -9.47 9.20 19.05
N ASP A 120 -10.03 10.11 19.85
CA ASP A 120 -9.27 11.02 20.71
C ASP A 120 -8.48 10.26 21.81
N PRO A 121 -7.52 10.91 22.50
CA PRO A 121 -6.89 10.34 23.69
C PRO A 121 -7.91 9.89 24.75
N ASP A 122 -7.75 8.67 25.26
CA ASP A 122 -8.62 8.08 26.30
C ASP A 122 -8.01 8.27 27.70
N ASP A 123 -7.79 9.53 28.09
CA ASP A 123 -7.23 9.86 29.41
C ASP A 123 -8.17 9.42 30.54
N VAL A 124 -7.60 8.82 31.58
CA VAL A 124 -8.37 8.44 32.78
C VAL A 124 -8.89 9.68 33.52
N PRO A 125 -10.06 9.62 34.21
CA PRO A 125 -10.65 10.78 34.87
C PRO A 125 -9.75 11.48 35.90
N SER A 126 -8.81 10.76 36.52
CA SER A 126 -7.83 11.36 37.43
C SER A 126 -6.89 12.35 36.72
N ASP A 127 -6.47 12.05 35.49
CA ASP A 127 -5.54 12.89 34.73
C ASP A 127 -6.22 14.19 34.27
N LEU A 128 -7.54 14.17 34.12
CA LEU A 128 -8.35 15.33 33.75
C LEU A 128 -8.60 16.30 34.93
N THR A 129 -8.43 15.83 36.17
CA THR A 129 -8.72 16.61 37.39
C THR A 129 -7.47 16.90 38.23
N ASP A 130 -6.38 16.18 38.01
CA ASP A 130 -5.09 16.40 38.66
C ASP A 130 -4.52 17.79 38.29
N PRO A 131 -4.08 18.62 39.26
CA PRO A 131 -3.59 19.98 39.00
C PRO A 131 -2.37 20.07 38.07
N ILE A 132 -1.59 18.99 37.94
CA ILE A 132 -0.41 18.92 37.08
C ILE A 132 -0.82 18.34 35.73
N TYR A 133 -1.47 17.17 35.72
CA TYR A 133 -1.74 16.45 34.47
C TYR A 133 -2.86 17.07 33.64
N SER A 134 -3.85 17.73 34.26
CA SER A 134 -4.92 18.41 33.53
C SER A 134 -4.41 19.56 32.65
N ASN A 135 -3.23 20.10 32.98
CA ASN A 135 -2.55 21.16 32.27
C ASN A 135 -1.60 20.67 31.16
N ILE A 136 -1.51 19.36 30.94
CA ILE A 136 -0.79 18.77 29.80
C ILE A 136 -1.69 18.87 28.56
N TRP A 137 -1.12 19.34 27.44
CA TRP A 137 -1.83 19.33 26.16
C TRP A 137 -2.05 17.89 25.68
N ALA A 138 -3.28 17.58 25.26
CA ALA A 138 -3.62 16.30 24.66
C ALA A 138 -4.43 16.51 23.37
N GLY A 139 -4.26 15.58 22.43
CA GLY A 139 -4.88 15.61 21.12
C GLY A 139 -4.17 14.64 20.18
N TYR A 140 -4.21 14.92 18.88
CA TYR A 140 -3.45 14.15 17.89
C TYR A 140 -2.84 15.03 16.81
N VAL A 141 -1.75 14.56 16.22
CA VAL A 141 -1.08 15.17 15.07
C VAL A 141 -1.44 14.35 13.83
N PRO A 142 -2.28 14.86 12.92
CA PRO A 142 -2.62 14.15 11.69
C PRO A 142 -1.39 13.89 10.82
N MET A 143 -1.30 12.69 10.24
CA MET A 143 -0.33 12.33 9.23
C MET A 143 -1.01 12.25 7.87
N LYS A 144 -0.37 12.85 6.87
CA LYS A 144 -0.86 12.83 5.48
C LYS A 144 0.25 12.37 4.58
N GLU A 145 -0.05 11.43 3.70
CA GLU A 145 0.84 11.06 2.61
C GLU A 145 0.48 11.91 1.39
N VAL A 146 1.47 12.59 0.82
CA VAL A 146 1.31 13.42 -0.38
C VAL A 146 2.42 13.06 -1.36
N PHE A 147 2.10 13.09 -2.65
CA PHE A 147 3.14 13.00 -3.66
C PHE A 147 3.98 14.28 -3.68
N GLY A 148 5.29 14.12 -3.81
CA GLY A 148 6.20 15.24 -4.06
C GLY A 148 6.23 15.66 -5.53
N GLU A 149 7.08 16.64 -5.83
CA GLU A 149 7.31 17.10 -7.20
C GLU A 149 7.94 15.98 -8.06
N PRO A 150 7.43 15.72 -9.28
CA PRO A 150 8.01 14.72 -10.18
C PRO A 150 9.46 15.05 -10.55
N VAL A 151 10.34 14.06 -10.41
CA VAL A 151 11.76 14.17 -10.76
C VAL A 151 12.00 13.46 -12.10
N ALA A 152 12.55 14.18 -13.07
CA ALA A 152 12.84 13.63 -14.39
C ALA A 152 14.10 12.74 -14.38
N ASP A 153 14.11 11.71 -15.23
CA ASP A 153 15.27 10.84 -15.45
C ASP A 153 16.39 11.62 -16.17
N PRO A 154 17.64 11.66 -15.64
CA PRO A 154 18.78 12.26 -16.32
C PRO A 154 19.08 11.71 -17.73
N MET A 155 18.62 10.51 -18.05
CA MET A 155 18.78 9.88 -19.37
C MET A 155 17.79 10.41 -20.42
N THR A 156 16.85 11.28 -20.03
CA THR A 156 15.93 11.93 -20.96
C THR A 156 16.71 12.92 -21.84
N THR A 157 17.11 12.49 -23.04
CA THR A 157 18.02 13.24 -23.90
C THR A 157 17.36 14.44 -24.60
N GLU A 158 16.05 14.37 -24.82
CA GLU A 158 15.32 15.49 -25.39
C GLU A 158 15.06 16.56 -24.32
N LYS A 159 15.55 17.76 -24.62
CA LYS A 159 15.29 18.93 -23.79
C LYS A 159 13.81 19.29 -23.94
N ASN A 160 13.12 19.49 -22.82
CA ASN A 160 11.72 19.91 -22.70
C ASN A 160 10.64 18.83 -22.90
N ILE A 161 10.93 17.54 -22.68
CA ILE A 161 9.84 16.56 -22.51
C ILE A 161 9.06 16.94 -21.23
N PRO A 162 7.77 17.27 -21.32
CA PRO A 162 6.98 17.66 -20.16
C PRO A 162 6.65 16.44 -19.31
N THR A 163 6.51 16.64 -17.99
CA THR A 163 5.87 15.63 -17.13
C THR A 163 4.49 15.29 -17.67
N PRO A 164 4.13 14.00 -17.81
CA PRO A 164 2.82 13.60 -18.30
C PRO A 164 1.67 14.16 -17.47
N ASP A 165 0.58 14.53 -18.12
CA ASP A 165 -0.57 15.16 -17.45
C ASP A 165 -1.26 14.23 -16.44
N TYR A 166 -1.22 12.91 -16.65
CA TYR A 166 -1.78 11.95 -15.70
C TYR A 166 -1.00 11.93 -14.38
N ILE A 167 0.32 12.21 -14.40
CA ILE A 167 1.13 12.37 -13.19
C ILE A 167 0.78 13.66 -12.47
N LYS A 168 0.58 14.77 -13.21
CA LYS A 168 0.18 16.06 -12.60
C LYS A 168 -1.19 15.99 -11.92
N LYS A 169 -2.08 15.11 -12.40
CA LYS A 169 -3.42 14.88 -11.84
C LYS A 169 -3.43 13.76 -10.79
N TRP A 170 -2.31 13.08 -10.58
CA TRP A 170 -2.20 11.97 -9.64
C TRP A 170 -2.22 12.51 -8.21
N LYS A 171 -3.17 12.03 -7.41
CA LYS A 171 -3.38 12.48 -6.04
C LYS A 171 -3.40 11.27 -5.10
N ARG A 172 -2.85 11.47 -3.91
CA ARG A 172 -3.02 10.61 -2.74
C ARG A 172 -3.77 11.37 -1.66
#